data_AF-A0A0D9NX73-F1
#
_entry.id   AF-A0A0D9NX73-F1
#
_cell.length_a   1.000
_cell.length_b   1.000
_cell.length_c   1.000
_cell.angle_alpha   90.00
_cell.angle_beta   90.00
_cell.angle_gamma   90.00
#
_symmetry.space_group_name_H-M   'P 1'
#
loop_
_entity.id
_entity.type
_entity.pdbx_description
1 polymer ?
#
loop_
_entity_poly.entity_id
_entity_poly.type
_entity_poly.pdbx_seq_one_letter_code
_entity_poly.pdbx_strand_id
1 'polypeptide(L)'
;MNAPSKNSLILQKARETLRQSEALVDYLETHGIDVPNFTAFSPAYLADKKYDDICTDLSQIAKDLILLSQGPMRWLRIFFCSHHDLGAWQAALRFGYITIVPLNRPIMIQDIASASRMDVDRTRRIMKLLASQRCFQEVKEDVYEHTAMSAVIAQERNITSALAIH
;
A
#
# COMPACT_ATOMS: atom_id res chain seq x y z
N MET A 1 21.59 -33.73 -7.19
CA MET A 1 20.84 -32.62 -7.81
C MET A 1 19.50 -33.18 -8.26
N ASN A 2 18.43 -32.95 -7.50
CA ASN A 2 17.11 -33.47 -7.86
C ASN A 2 16.46 -32.54 -8.87
N ALA A 3 16.00 -33.08 -10.00
CA ALA A 3 15.22 -32.34 -10.98
C ALA A 3 14.01 -31.66 -10.29
N PRO A 4 13.64 -30.42 -10.66
CA PRO A 4 12.44 -29.80 -10.13
C PRO A 4 11.24 -30.70 -10.44
N SER A 5 10.47 -31.06 -9.42
CA SER A 5 9.33 -31.97 -9.59
C SER A 5 8.38 -31.39 -10.64
N LYS A 6 7.91 -32.24 -11.56
CA LYS A 6 6.99 -31.84 -12.65
C LYS A 6 5.69 -31.17 -12.18
N ASN A 7 5.41 -31.17 -10.86
CA ASN A 7 4.25 -30.56 -10.21
C ASN A 7 4.65 -29.55 -9.11
N SER A 8 5.66 -28.73 -9.34
CA SER A 8 6.03 -27.68 -8.38
C SER A 8 4.96 -26.57 -8.33
N LEU A 9 4.20 -26.51 -7.24
CA LEU A 9 3.12 -25.53 -7.04
C LEU A 9 3.63 -24.08 -7.13
N ILE A 10 4.82 -23.79 -6.61
CA ILE A 10 5.41 -22.44 -6.70
C ILE A 10 5.73 -22.06 -8.16
N LEU A 11 6.22 -23.00 -8.98
CA LEU A 11 6.46 -22.76 -10.40
C LEU A 11 5.14 -22.57 -11.16
N GLN A 12 4.09 -23.31 -10.77
CA GLN A 12 2.75 -23.15 -11.35
C GLN A 12 2.17 -21.77 -11.02
N LYS A 13 2.20 -21.36 -9.75
CA LYS A 13 1.66 -20.06 -9.30
C LYS A 13 2.44 -18.89 -9.93
N ALA A 14 3.76 -19.00 -10.06
CA ALA A 14 4.57 -17.99 -10.74
C ALA A 14 4.17 -17.79 -12.21
N ARG A 15 3.95 -18.89 -12.95
CA ARG A 15 3.48 -18.82 -14.35
C ARG A 15 2.06 -18.23 -14.46
N GLU A 16 1.19 -18.59 -13.53
CA GLU A 16 -0.17 -18.07 -13.50
C GLU A 16 -0.20 -16.57 -13.18
N THR A 17 0.64 -16.09 -12.24
CA THR A 17 0.82 -14.65 -11.98
C THR A 17 1.28 -13.91 -13.23
N LEU A 18 2.24 -14.47 -13.98
CA LEU A 18 2.70 -13.86 -15.24
C LEU A 18 1.56 -13.71 -16.25
N ARG A 19 0.81 -14.79 -16.51
CA ARG A 19 -0.33 -14.79 -17.43
C ARG A 19 -1.41 -13.78 -17.05
N GLN A 20 -1.74 -13.68 -15.77
CA GLN A 20 -2.72 -12.72 -15.28
C GLN A 20 -2.21 -11.27 -15.33
N SER A 21 -0.89 -11.08 -15.15
CA SER A 21 -0.28 -9.76 -15.30
C SER A 21 -0.31 -9.29 -16.76
N GLU A 22 -0.07 -10.19 -17.72
CA GLU A 22 -0.23 -9.91 -19.15
C GLU A 22 -1.68 -9.54 -19.49
N ALA A 23 -2.66 -10.29 -18.97
CA ALA A 23 -4.08 -9.96 -19.17
C ALA A 23 -4.48 -8.59 -18.60
N LEU A 24 -3.90 -8.19 -17.46
CA LEU A 24 -4.09 -6.86 -16.90
C LEU A 24 -3.47 -5.77 -17.79
N VAL A 25 -2.27 -6.00 -18.32
CA VAL A 25 -1.59 -5.07 -19.24
C VAL A 25 -2.43 -4.89 -20.51
N ASP A 26 -2.81 -5.99 -21.16
CA ASP A 26 -3.64 -5.95 -22.38
C ASP A 26 -4.96 -5.19 -22.14
N TYR A 27 -5.57 -5.41 -20.98
CA TYR A 27 -6.80 -4.71 -20.60
C TYR A 27 -6.59 -3.20 -20.50
N LEU A 28 -5.57 -2.77 -19.76
CA LEU A 28 -5.28 -1.35 -19.53
C LEU A 28 -4.89 -0.63 -20.82
N GLU A 29 -4.07 -1.26 -21.67
CA GLU A 29 -3.63 -0.68 -22.95
C GLU A 29 -4.78 -0.56 -23.96
N THR A 30 -5.68 -1.55 -24.03
CA THR A 30 -6.78 -1.56 -25.01
C THR A 30 -7.87 -0.54 -24.69
N HIS A 31 -8.12 -0.27 -23.42
CA HIS A 31 -9.24 0.59 -23.00
C HIS A 31 -8.83 2.05 -22.82
N GLY A 32 -7.54 2.40 -23.00
CA GLY A 32 -7.04 3.78 -22.97
C GLY A 32 -7.34 4.50 -21.64
N ILE A 33 -7.35 3.76 -20.54
CA ILE A 33 -7.75 4.27 -19.23
C ILE A 33 -6.52 4.82 -18.50
N ASP A 34 -6.71 5.89 -17.73
CA ASP A 34 -5.68 6.38 -16.81
C ASP A 34 -5.29 5.26 -15.84
N VAL A 35 -3.99 4.93 -15.82
CA VAL A 35 -3.49 3.79 -15.06
C VAL A 35 -3.29 4.15 -13.59
N PRO A 36 -3.79 3.32 -12.64
CA PRO A 36 -3.57 3.53 -11.22
C PRO A 36 -2.07 3.59 -10.89
N ASN A 37 -1.71 4.50 -9.98
CA ASN A 37 -0.35 4.67 -9.52
C ASN A 37 -0.33 5.03 -8.03
N PHE A 38 0.85 5.21 -7.46
CA PHE A 38 0.97 5.52 -6.02
C PHE A 38 0.92 7.02 -5.72
N THR A 39 0.77 7.91 -6.70
CA THR A 39 0.75 9.35 -6.45
C THR A 39 -0.59 9.79 -5.87
N ALA A 40 -0.63 10.94 -5.18
CA ALA A 40 -1.85 11.54 -4.65
C ALA A 40 -2.93 11.84 -5.72
N PHE A 41 -2.54 11.86 -7.00
CA PHE A 41 -3.41 12.12 -8.15
C PHE A 41 -3.66 10.87 -8.98
N SER A 42 -3.44 9.67 -8.42
CA SER A 42 -3.85 8.43 -9.07
C SER A 42 -5.33 8.50 -9.46
N PRO A 43 -5.70 8.01 -10.65
CA PRO A 43 -7.09 7.97 -11.07
C PRO A 43 -7.93 7.17 -10.07
N ALA A 44 -9.22 7.54 -9.99
CA ALA A 44 -10.19 6.84 -9.16
C ALA A 44 -10.36 5.38 -9.63
N TYR A 45 -10.78 4.53 -8.71
CA TYR A 45 -11.05 3.13 -9.02
C TYR A 45 -12.12 3.00 -10.11
N LEU A 46 -11.85 2.17 -11.11
CA LEU A 46 -12.76 1.91 -12.22
C LEU A 46 -13.80 0.88 -11.78
N ALA A 47 -15.06 1.28 -11.73
CA ALA A 47 -16.17 0.36 -11.42
C ALA A 47 -16.54 -0.49 -12.65
N ASP A 48 -15.62 -1.35 -13.09
CA ASP A 48 -15.82 -2.30 -14.19
C ASP A 48 -15.62 -3.73 -13.69
N LYS A 49 -16.68 -4.54 -13.79
CA LYS A 49 -16.66 -5.93 -13.36
C LYS A 49 -15.51 -6.74 -13.98
N LYS A 50 -15.21 -6.54 -15.27
CA LYS A 50 -14.15 -7.32 -15.94
C LYS A 50 -12.78 -6.96 -15.39
N TYR A 51 -12.55 -5.68 -15.11
CA TYR A 51 -11.34 -5.20 -14.45
C TYR A 51 -11.24 -5.74 -13.02
N ASP A 52 -12.34 -5.70 -12.26
CA ASP A 52 -12.43 -6.21 -10.89
C ASP A 52 -12.09 -7.70 -10.82
N ASP A 53 -12.63 -8.50 -11.74
CA ASP A 53 -12.38 -9.94 -11.83
C ASP A 53 -10.87 -10.19 -12.06
N ILE A 54 -10.22 -9.48 -13.00
CA ILE A 54 -8.77 -9.60 -13.28
C ILE A 54 -7.94 -9.21 -12.04
N CYS A 55 -8.25 -8.07 -11.42
CA CYS A 55 -7.53 -7.61 -10.23
C CYS A 55 -7.68 -8.56 -9.04
N THR A 56 -8.87 -9.14 -8.86
CA THR A 56 -9.16 -10.12 -7.80
C THR A 56 -8.37 -11.40 -8.01
N ASP A 57 -8.41 -11.96 -9.21
CA ASP A 57 -7.69 -13.19 -9.56
C ASP A 57 -6.17 -13.00 -9.40
N LEU A 58 -5.62 -11.92 -9.98
CA LEU A 58 -4.20 -11.59 -9.86
C LEU A 58 -3.78 -11.44 -8.39
N SER A 59 -4.58 -10.73 -7.59
CA SER A 59 -4.30 -10.54 -6.17
C SER A 59 -4.29 -11.85 -5.39
N GLN A 60 -5.23 -12.75 -5.68
CA GLN A 60 -5.31 -14.05 -5.01
C GLN A 60 -4.10 -14.93 -5.37
N ILE A 61 -3.73 -14.99 -6.64
CA ILE A 61 -2.58 -15.80 -7.10
C ILE A 61 -1.26 -15.21 -6.58
N ALA A 62 -1.12 -13.88 -6.57
CA ALA A 62 0.06 -13.21 -6.03
C ALA A 62 0.24 -13.48 -4.53
N LYS A 63 -0.85 -13.49 -3.74
CA LYS A 63 -0.80 -13.86 -2.31
C LYS A 63 -0.28 -15.28 -2.11
N ASP A 64 -0.77 -16.25 -2.88
CA ASP A 64 -0.29 -17.64 -2.82
C ASP A 64 1.20 -17.72 -3.15
N LEU A 65 1.65 -17.01 -4.20
CA LEU A 65 3.04 -16.97 -4.60
C LEU A 65 3.95 -16.33 -3.53
N ILE A 66 3.50 -15.24 -2.91
CA ILE A 66 4.20 -14.59 -1.79
C ILE A 66 4.35 -15.56 -0.63
N LEU A 67 3.29 -16.28 -0.26
CA LEU A 67 3.33 -17.24 0.84
C LEU A 67 4.30 -18.41 0.54
N LEU A 68 4.21 -18.99 -0.66
CA LEU A 68 5.07 -20.10 -1.09
C LEU A 68 6.55 -19.69 -1.18
N SER A 69 6.84 -18.47 -1.63
CA SER A 69 8.21 -17.96 -1.77
C SER A 69 8.85 -17.57 -0.44
N GLN A 70 8.07 -17.02 0.49
CA GLN A 70 8.56 -16.65 1.82
C GLN A 70 8.71 -17.87 2.75
N GLY A 71 7.83 -18.85 2.60
CA GLY A 71 7.69 -19.96 3.54
C GLY A 71 7.03 -19.54 4.87
N PRO A 72 6.50 -20.51 5.63
CA PRO A 72 5.64 -20.24 6.78
C PRO A 72 6.34 -19.46 7.90
N MET A 73 7.61 -19.75 8.19
CA MET A 73 8.34 -19.08 9.29
C MET A 73 8.59 -17.59 9.02
N ARG A 74 8.96 -17.25 7.78
CA ARG A 74 9.16 -15.84 7.41
C ARG A 74 7.83 -15.09 7.42
N TRP A 75 6.78 -15.72 6.90
CA TRP A 75 5.44 -15.15 6.89
C TRP A 75 4.93 -14.89 8.31
N LEU A 76 5.03 -15.87 9.23
CA LEU A 76 4.63 -15.70 10.62
C LEU A 76 5.36 -14.54 11.29
N ARG A 77 6.67 -14.41 11.10
CA ARG A 77 7.44 -13.29 11.66
C ARG A 77 6.94 -11.94 11.16
N ILE A 78 6.66 -11.82 9.86
CA ILE A 78 6.10 -10.58 9.28
C ILE A 78 4.72 -10.31 9.86
N PHE A 79 3.85 -11.32 9.89
CA PHE A 79 2.51 -11.21 10.44
C PHE A 79 2.51 -10.76 11.91
N PHE A 80 3.33 -11.37 12.77
CA PHE A 80 3.44 -10.99 14.17
C PHE A 80 3.98 -9.57 14.35
N CYS A 81 4.78 -9.03 13.42
CA CYS A 81 5.23 -7.64 13.47
C CYS A 81 4.20 -6.62 12.94
N SER A 82 3.14 -7.06 12.25
CA SER A 82 2.14 -6.17 11.62
C SER A 82 1.33 -5.31 12.61
N HIS A 83 1.31 -5.64 13.90
CA HIS A 83 0.68 -4.78 14.92
C HIS A 83 1.37 -3.41 15.04
N HIS A 84 2.65 -3.30 14.70
CA HIS A 84 3.34 -2.01 14.60
C HIS A 84 2.75 -1.14 13.50
N ASP A 85 2.38 -1.77 12.37
CA ASP A 85 1.75 -1.09 11.24
C ASP A 85 0.42 -0.46 11.68
N LEU A 86 -0.41 -1.24 12.36
CA LEU A 86 -1.68 -0.76 12.91
C LEU A 86 -1.48 0.40 13.91
N GLY A 87 -0.47 0.31 14.77
CA GLY A 87 -0.12 1.40 15.71
C GLY A 87 0.26 2.69 15.00
N ALA A 88 0.97 2.62 13.88
CA ALA A 88 1.29 3.79 13.06
C ALA A 88 0.05 4.38 12.38
N TRP A 89 -0.86 3.54 11.86
CA TRP A 89 -2.14 4.01 11.31
C TRP A 89 -3.00 4.72 12.35
N GLN A 90 -3.11 4.15 13.54
CA GLN A 90 -3.85 4.77 14.65
C GLN A 90 -3.23 6.11 15.06
N ALA A 91 -1.90 6.21 15.10
CA ALA A 91 -1.23 7.48 15.37
C ALA A 91 -1.51 8.51 14.26
N ALA A 92 -1.43 8.12 12.98
CA ALA A 92 -1.70 9.01 11.86
C ALA A 92 -3.12 9.61 11.92
N LEU A 93 -4.11 8.78 12.24
CA LEU A 93 -5.50 9.22 12.39
C LEU A 93 -5.69 10.11 13.63
N ARG A 94 -5.18 9.67 14.79
CA ARG A 94 -5.36 10.37 16.07
C ARG A 94 -4.67 11.73 16.11
N PHE A 95 -3.46 11.82 15.56
CA PHE A 95 -2.65 13.04 15.58
C PHE A 95 -2.77 13.85 14.28
N GLY A 96 -3.67 13.46 13.38
CA GLY A 96 -4.05 14.24 12.20
C GLY A 96 -2.98 14.31 11.12
N TYR A 97 -2.07 13.34 11.02
CA TYR A 97 -0.99 13.37 10.01
C TYR A 97 -1.54 13.46 8.60
N ILE A 98 -2.63 12.75 8.32
CA ILE A 98 -3.34 12.75 7.03
C ILE A 98 -3.86 14.15 6.66
N THR A 99 -4.24 14.96 7.66
CA THR A 99 -4.73 16.33 7.45
C THR A 99 -3.59 17.36 7.43
N ILE A 100 -2.51 17.09 8.17
CA ILE A 100 -1.35 17.97 8.29
C ILE A 100 -0.52 17.97 7.00
N VAL A 101 -0.33 16.79 6.40
CA VAL A 101 0.36 16.69 5.11
C VAL A 101 -0.52 17.32 4.03
N PRO A 102 -0.02 18.28 3.24
CA PRO A 102 -0.81 18.91 2.19
C PRO A 102 -0.87 18.02 0.94
N LEU A 103 -2.05 17.94 0.30
CA LEU A 103 -2.30 17.09 -0.86
C LEU A 103 -1.41 17.38 -2.09
N ASN A 104 -0.95 18.62 -2.24
CA ASN A 104 -0.32 19.10 -3.48
C ASN A 104 1.17 19.44 -3.35
N ARG A 105 1.78 19.20 -2.18
CA ARG A 105 3.20 19.49 -1.98
C ARG A 105 3.80 18.63 -0.85
N PRO A 106 5.11 18.37 -0.87
CA PRO A 106 5.77 17.73 0.24
C PRO A 106 5.88 18.64 1.47
N ILE A 107 6.07 18.04 2.64
CA ILE A 107 6.25 18.68 3.95
C ILE A 107 7.39 18.02 4.74
N MET A 108 8.11 18.81 5.54
CA MET A 108 9.21 18.34 6.39
C MET A 108 8.70 17.65 7.66
N ILE A 109 9.46 16.68 8.17
CA ILE A 109 9.09 15.96 9.40
C ILE A 109 8.96 16.88 10.61
N GLN A 110 9.75 17.96 10.68
CA GLN A 110 9.70 18.93 11.76
C GLN A 110 8.36 19.67 11.78
N ASP A 111 7.83 20.00 10.61
CA ASP A 111 6.53 20.67 10.47
C ASP A 111 5.38 19.72 10.83
N ILE A 112 5.48 18.44 10.41
CA ILE A 112 4.51 17.41 10.81
C ILE A 112 4.51 17.25 12.34
N ALA A 113 5.69 17.12 12.94
CA ALA A 113 5.85 16.95 14.39
C ALA A 113 5.29 18.16 15.17
N SER A 114 5.61 19.38 14.71
CA SER A 114 5.11 20.62 15.29
C SER A 114 3.58 20.71 15.23
N ALA A 115 3.00 20.49 14.05
CA ALA A 115 1.56 20.58 13.84
C ALA A 115 0.77 19.49 14.59
N SER A 116 1.35 18.29 14.71
CA SER A 116 0.76 17.17 15.46
C SER A 116 1.03 17.22 16.98
N ARG A 117 1.85 18.17 17.45
CA ARG A 117 2.31 18.28 18.84
C ARG A 117 2.98 17.00 19.34
N MET A 118 3.77 16.37 18.46
CA MET A 118 4.54 15.17 18.76
C MET A 118 6.04 15.44 18.71
N ASP A 119 6.79 14.60 19.41
CA ASP A 119 8.24 14.57 19.31
C ASP A 119 8.68 14.21 17.88
N VAL A 120 9.75 14.85 17.40
CA VAL A 120 10.24 14.69 16.02
C VAL A 120 10.71 13.26 15.77
N ASP A 121 11.41 12.64 16.72
CA ASP A 121 11.92 11.28 16.54
C ASP A 121 10.80 10.25 16.51
N ARG A 122 9.78 10.43 17.37
CA ARG A 122 8.57 9.60 17.32
C ARG A 122 7.82 9.77 16.00
N THR A 123 7.61 11.01 15.57
CA THR A 123 6.92 11.32 14.30
C THR A 123 7.66 10.70 13.12
N ARG A 124 9.00 10.81 13.08
CA ARG A 124 9.85 10.19 12.05
C ARG A 124 9.65 8.69 11.98
N ARG A 125 9.72 7.99 13.12
CA ARG A 125 9.55 6.52 13.15
C ARG A 125 8.19 6.09 12.61
N ILE A 126 7.13 6.83 12.98
CA ILE A 126 5.77 6.56 12.51
C ILE A 126 5.67 6.83 11.01
N MET A 127 6.16 7.97 10.52
CA MET A 127 6.12 8.33 9.10
C MET A 127 6.92 7.36 8.23
N LYS A 128 8.08 6.88 8.68
CA LYS A 128 8.84 5.81 7.98
C LYS A 128 8.02 4.52 7.87
N LEU A 129 7.29 4.13 8.92
CA LEU A 129 6.45 2.93 8.90
C LEU A 129 5.22 3.07 8.00
N LEU A 130 4.61 4.26 7.97
CA LEU A 130 3.53 4.58 7.03
C LEU A 130 4.03 4.61 5.59
N ALA A 131 5.27 5.09 5.38
CA ALA A 131 5.88 5.12 4.05
C ALA A 131 6.20 3.72 3.52
N SER A 132 6.66 2.78 4.36
CA SER A 132 6.87 1.39 3.95
C SER A 132 5.58 0.68 3.53
N GLN A 133 4.44 1.17 3.97
CA GLN A 133 3.11 0.68 3.63
C GLN A 133 2.46 1.45 2.46
N ARG A 134 3.19 2.39 1.83
CA ARG A 134 2.68 3.27 0.76
C ARG A 134 1.51 4.14 1.20
N CYS A 135 1.37 4.44 2.50
CA CYS A 135 0.42 5.43 2.99
C CYS A 135 0.93 6.85 2.72
N PHE A 136 2.22 7.11 2.94
CA PHE A 136 2.90 8.32 2.48
C PHE A 136 4.11 7.94 1.61
N GLN A 137 4.69 8.92 0.94
CA GLN A 137 5.95 8.74 0.22
C GLN A 137 7.00 9.68 0.78
N GLU A 138 8.17 9.13 1.11
CA GLU A 138 9.35 9.92 1.45
C GLU A 138 10.09 10.27 0.16
N VAL A 139 9.95 11.51 -0.30
CA VAL A 139 10.58 11.98 -1.56
C VAL A 139 12.06 12.35 -1.37
N LYS A 140 12.43 12.69 -0.15
CA LYS A 140 13.79 12.94 0.33
C LYS A 140 13.81 12.63 1.83
N GLU A 141 14.98 12.37 2.40
CA GLU A 141 15.12 12.14 3.84
C GLU A 141 14.33 13.19 4.64
N ASP A 142 13.41 12.70 5.48
CA ASP A 142 12.53 13.49 6.35
C ASP A 142 11.55 14.44 5.61
N VAL A 143 11.29 14.20 4.32
CA VAL A 143 10.34 14.97 3.49
C VAL A 143 9.27 14.04 2.92
N TYR A 144 8.01 14.31 3.26
CA TYR A 144 6.88 13.43 2.96
C TYR A 144 5.80 14.09 2.13
N GLU A 145 5.16 13.32 1.26
CA GLU A 145 3.96 13.70 0.52
C GLU A 145 2.92 12.57 0.53
N HIS A 146 1.69 12.90 0.12
CA HIS A 146 0.62 11.93 -0.02
C HIS A 146 0.88 10.92 -1.13
N THR A 147 0.43 9.70 -0.90
CA THR A 147 0.17 8.72 -1.95
C THR A 147 -1.32 8.69 -2.27
N ALA A 148 -1.72 7.90 -3.27
CA ALA A 148 -3.13 7.63 -3.56
C ALA A 148 -3.91 7.20 -2.30
N MET A 149 -3.29 6.39 -1.44
CA MET A 149 -3.93 5.81 -0.24
C MET A 149 -4.27 6.89 0.80
N SER A 150 -3.31 7.72 1.20
CA SER A 150 -3.59 8.77 2.18
C SER A 150 -4.39 9.93 1.57
N ALA A 151 -4.26 10.18 0.26
CA ALA A 151 -5.05 11.22 -0.43
C ALA A 151 -6.55 10.91 -0.41
N VAL A 152 -6.94 9.65 -0.68
CA VAL A 152 -8.35 9.22 -0.59
C VAL A 152 -8.91 9.44 0.83
N ILE A 153 -8.15 9.09 1.86
CA ILE A 153 -8.58 9.29 3.26
C ILE A 153 -8.69 10.78 3.60
N ALA A 154 -7.77 11.62 3.11
CA ALA A 154 -7.79 13.06 3.33
C ALA A 154 -8.99 13.75 2.64
N GLN A 155 -9.40 13.23 1.48
CA GLN A 155 -10.52 13.75 0.70
C GLN A 155 -11.88 13.28 1.23
N GLU A 156 -11.97 12.03 1.72
CA GLU A 156 -13.20 11.43 2.22
C GLU A 156 -13.29 11.44 3.75
N ARG A 157 -13.91 12.49 4.30
CA ARG A 157 -14.08 12.65 5.76
C ARG A 157 -14.79 11.47 6.44
N ASN A 158 -15.69 10.79 5.73
CA ASN A 158 -16.40 9.62 6.26
C ASN A 158 -15.47 8.41 6.50
N ILE A 159 -14.41 8.26 5.70
CA ILE A 159 -13.43 7.19 5.88
C ILE A 159 -12.63 7.41 7.16
N THR A 160 -12.26 8.66 7.44
CA THR A 160 -11.53 8.97 8.70
C THR A 160 -12.35 8.57 9.92
N SER A 161 -13.66 8.83 9.92
CA SER A 161 -14.57 8.43 11.02
C SER A 161 -14.75 6.91 11.12
N ALA A 162 -14.78 6.18 10.00
CA ALA A 162 -14.90 4.72 10.02
C ALA A 162 -13.62 4.01 10.51
N LEU A 163 -12.45 4.61 10.27
CA LEU A 163 -11.14 4.05 10.65
C LEU A 163 -10.67 4.48 12.06
N ALA A 164 -11.22 5.57 12.60
CA ALA A 164 -10.93 6.01 13.95
C ALA A 164 -11.60 5.08 14.96
N ILE A 165 -10.81 4.27 15.67
CA ILE A 165 -11.30 3.49 16.81
C ILE A 165 -11.46 4.46 17.99
N HIS A 166 -12.70 4.64 18.44
CA HIS A 166 -13.06 5.45 19.62
C HIS A 166 -12.71 4.76 20.94
#